data_AF-A0A6A1I7U2-F1
#
_entry.id   AF-A0A6A1I7U2-F1
#
_cell.length_a   1.000
_cell.length_b   1.000
_cell.length_c   1.000
_cell.angle_alpha   90.00
_cell.angle_beta   90.00
_cell.angle_gamma   90.00
#
_symmetry.space_group_name_H-M   'P 1'
#
loop_
_entity.id
_entity.type
_entity.pdbx_description
1 polymer ?
#
loop_
_entity_poly.entity_id
_entity_poly.type
_entity_poly.pdbx_seq_one_letter_code
_entity_poly.pdbx_strand_id
1 'polypeptide(L)' 'LTLTENGQSDYLRRQGLFVKIVPGLSLCSCVMDKSSVWYGSINILGYPTEEDNIIRIKDIRLAEEFLDVIYNNGNGK' A
#
# COMPACT_ATOMS: atom_id res chain seq x y z
N LEU A 1 6.26 6.58 9.27
CA LEU A 1 5.06 5.76 9.57
C LEU A 1 3.82 6.62 9.37
N THR A 2 2.78 6.11 8.70
CA THR A 2 1.52 6.84 8.49
C THR A 2 0.78 6.93 9.83
N LEU A 3 1.07 7.98 10.60
CA LEU A 3 0.62 8.10 11.98
C LEU A 3 -0.69 8.89 12.12
N THR A 4 -1.04 9.74 11.15
CA THR A 4 -2.19 10.65 11.26
C THR A 4 -2.71 11.10 9.89
N GLU A 5 -4.01 11.45 9.85
CA GLU A 5 -4.62 12.18 8.74
C GLU A 5 -3.82 13.46 8.42
N ASN A 6 -3.76 13.80 7.13
CA ASN A 6 -3.12 15.01 6.65
C ASN A 6 -3.90 15.58 5.44
N GLY A 7 -3.49 16.77 4.98
CA GLY A 7 -4.15 17.43 3.85
C GLY A 7 -4.13 16.62 2.54
N GLN A 8 -3.20 15.68 2.38
CA GLN A 8 -3.15 14.80 1.21
C GLN A 8 -4.29 13.78 1.26
N SER A 9 -4.55 13.17 2.42
CA SER A 9 -5.68 12.24 2.59
C SER A 9 -7.02 12.91 2.31
N ASP A 10 -7.21 14.15 2.77
CA ASP A 10 -8.43 14.92 2.51
C ASP A 10 -8.57 15.34 1.05
N TYR A 11 -7.48 15.74 0.41
CA TYR A 11 -7.47 16.03 -1.01
C TYR A 11 -7.91 14.81 -1.83
N LEU A 12 -7.35 13.63 -1.57
CA LEU A 12 -7.70 12.40 -2.28
C LEU A 12 -9.18 12.02 -2.10
N ARG A 13 -9.72 12.17 -0.88
CA ARG A 13 -11.15 11.97 -0.62
C ARG A 13 -12.02 12.92 -1.43
N ARG A 14 -11.63 14.20 -1.54
CA ARG A 14 -12.33 15.20 -2.36
C ARG A 14 -12.29 14.89 -3.86
N GLN A 15 -11.28 14.16 -4.33
CA GLN A 15 -11.21 13.64 -5.70
C GLN A 15 -12.10 12.41 -5.93
N GLY A 16 -12.83 11.93 -4.91
CA GLY A 16 -13.70 10.75 -5.01
C GLY A 16 -12.98 9.42 -4.77
N LEU A 17 -11.74 9.44 -4.29
CA LEU A 17 -10.99 8.23 -3.94
C LEU A 17 -11.38 7.73 -2.55
N PHE A 18 -11.48 6.41 -2.40
CA PHE A 18 -11.62 5.80 -1.08
C PHE A 18 -10.27 5.84 -0.35
N VAL A 19 -10.24 6.48 0.81
CA VAL A 19 -9.02 6.64 1.62
C VAL A 19 -9.28 6.14 3.04
N LYS A 20 -8.62 5.04 3.41
CA LYS A 20 -8.58 4.47 4.77
C LYS A 20 -7.19 4.70 5.35
N ILE A 21 -7.12 5.24 6.57
CA ILE A 21 -5.86 5.33 7.33
C ILE A 21 -5.77 4.13 8.27
N VAL A 22 -4.66 3.41 8.19
CA VAL A 22 -4.36 2.26 9.05
C VAL A 22 -3.11 2.60 9.88
N PRO A 23 -3.27 3.03 11.14
CA PRO A 23 -2.14 3.36 12.01
C PRO A 23 -1.20 2.17 12.20
N GLY A 24 0.11 2.42 12.15
CA GLY A 24 1.13 1.40 12.39
C GLY A 24 1.45 0.48 11.22
N LEU A 25 0.71 0.58 10.09
CA LEU A 25 1.06 -0.14 8.87
C LEU A 25 2.38 0.42 8.29
N SER A 26 3.41 -0.42 8.23
CA SER A 26 4.75 -0.09 7.69
C SER A 26 4.98 -0.61 6.26
N LEU A 27 3.96 -1.23 5.66
CA LEU A 27 4.06 -1.91 4.37
C LEU A 27 4.17 -0.89 3.21
N CYS A 28 5.32 -0.84 2.55
CA CYS A 28 5.51 -0.09 1.32
C CYS A 28 5.13 -0.96 0.11
N SER A 29 3.86 -0.90 -0.30
CA SER A 29 3.34 -1.75 -1.38
C SER A 29 2.25 -1.09 -2.21
N CYS A 30 1.99 -1.67 -3.38
CA CYS A 30 0.87 -1.35 -4.25
C CYS A 30 0.33 -2.63 -4.90
N VAL A 31 -0.98 -2.79 -4.95
CA VAL A 31 -1.67 -3.88 -5.66
C VAL A 31 -2.45 -3.29 -6.82
N MET A 32 -2.15 -3.71 -8.04
CA MET A 32 -2.80 -3.28 -9.27
C MET A 32 -3.50 -4.45 -9.95
N ASP A 33 -4.67 -4.19 -10.54
CA ASP A 33 -5.48 -5.16 -11.29
C ASP A 33 -5.73 -6.48 -10.55
N LYS A 34 -5.74 -6.43 -9.20
CA LYS A 34 -5.87 -7.59 -8.31
C LYS A 34 -4.87 -8.73 -8.59
N SER A 35 -3.73 -8.44 -9.20
CA SER A 35 -2.76 -9.47 -9.59
C SER A 35 -1.31 -9.00 -9.62
N SER A 36 -1.05 -7.70 -9.79
CA SER A 36 0.30 -7.17 -9.82
C SER A 36 0.64 -6.52 -8.50
N VAL A 37 1.55 -7.12 -7.74
CA VAL A 37 2.06 -6.62 -6.47
C VAL A 37 3.41 -5.96 -6.69
N TRP A 38 3.52 -4.72 -6.22
CA TRP A 38 4.78 -4.00 -6.10
C TRP A 38 5.08 -3.87 -4.61
N TYR A 39 6.26 -4.30 -4.19
CA TYR A 39 6.66 -4.29 -2.79
C TYR A 39 8.14 -3.95 -2.68
N GLY A 40 8.53 -3.18 -1.66
CA GLY A 40 9.91 -2.72 -1.56
C GLY A 40 10.26 -1.98 -0.26
N SER A 41 11.48 -1.46 -0.24
CA SER A 41 11.99 -0.61 0.86
C SER A 41 11.47 0.82 0.78
N ILE A 42 10.85 1.21 -0.34
CA ILE A 42 10.32 2.56 -0.57
C ILE A 42 8.82 2.57 -0.91
N ASN A 43 8.13 3.61 -0.44
CA ASN A 43 6.76 3.90 -0.85
C ASN A 43 6.67 4.13 -2.37
N ILE A 44 5.62 3.62 -3.03
CA ILE A 44 5.45 3.73 -4.48
C ILE A 44 5.43 5.17 -5.02
N LEU A 45 5.04 6.15 -4.19
CA LEU A 45 5.06 7.58 -4.52
C LEU A 45 6.17 8.35 -3.80
N GLY A 46 7.10 7.64 -3.14
CA GLY A 46 8.25 8.22 -2.45
C GLY A 46 9.37 8.64 -3.40
N TYR A 47 10.29 9.45 -2.89
CA TYR A 47 11.52 9.81 -3.62
C TYR A 47 12.58 8.72 -3.45
N PRO A 48 13.02 8.05 -4.53
CA PRO A 48 13.99 6.96 -4.45
C PRO A 48 15.41 7.46 -4.19
N THR A 49 16.15 6.65 -3.47
CA THR A 49 17.61 6.68 -3.30
C THR A 49 18.25 5.49 -4.02
N GLU A 50 19.58 5.46 -4.10
CA GLU A 50 20.31 4.34 -4.72
C GLU A 50 20.16 3.02 -3.95
N GLU A 51 19.83 3.08 -2.66
CA GLU A 51 19.64 1.90 -1.80
C GLU A 51 18.20 1.37 -1.83
N ASP A 52 17.27 2.11 -2.44
CA ASP A 52 15.87 1.72 -2.49
C ASP A 52 15.61 0.66 -3.56
N ASN A 53 14.80 -0.34 -3.19
CA ASN A 53 14.47 -1.46 -4.05
C ASN A 53 12.96 -1.71 -4.07
N ILE A 54 12.45 -2.10 -5.23
CA ILE A 54 11.08 -2.58 -5.42
C ILE A 54 11.12 -3.83 -6.27
N ILE A 55 10.40 -4.86 -5.84
CA ILE A 55 10.11 -6.05 -6.64
C ILE A 55 8.70 -5.97 -7.19
N ARG A 56 8.52 -6.47 -8.42
CA ARG A 56 7.21 -6.63 -9.04
C ARG A 56 6.91 -8.10 -9.25
N ILE A 57 5.79 -8.56 -8.70
CA ILE A 57 5.32 -9.94 -8.82
C ILE A 57 3.90 -9.91 -9.40
N LYS A 58 3.65 -10.74 -10.41
CA LYS A 58 2.29 -10.93 -10.94
C LYS A 58 1.77 -12.28 -10.47
N ASP A 59 0.95 -12.27 -9.42
CA ASP A 59 0.33 -13.43 -8.81
C ASP A 59 -0.95 -13.01 -8.09
N ILE A 60 -2.07 -13.67 -8.42
CA ILE A 60 -3.39 -13.35 -7.87
C ILE A 60 -3.48 -13.72 -6.38
N ARG A 61 -2.92 -14.87 -5.99
CA ARG A 61 -2.97 -15.34 -4.59
C ARG A 61 -2.15 -14.41 -3.71
N LEU A 62 -0.95 -14.03 -4.17
CA LEU A 62 -0.13 -13.06 -3.43
C LEU A 62 -0.83 -11.70 -3.30
N ALA A 63 -1.53 -11.25 -4.35
CA ALA A 63 -2.29 -10.01 -4.30
C ALA A 63 -3.43 -10.07 -3.27
N GLU A 64 -4.12 -11.20 -3.17
CA GLU A 64 -5.17 -11.43 -2.16
C GLU A 64 -4.61 -11.38 -0.74
N GLU A 65 -3.50 -12.08 -0.47
CA GLU A 65 -2.80 -12.04 0.83
C GLU A 65 -2.37 -10.62 1.21
N PHE A 66 -1.84 -9.84 0.26
CA PHE A 66 -1.48 -8.44 0.50
C PHE A 66 -2.68 -7.57 0.85
N LEU A 67 -3.80 -7.75 0.15
CA LEU A 67 -5.04 -7.03 0.46
C LEU A 67 -5.55 -7.41 1.86
N ASP A 68 -5.42 -8.68 2.26
CA ASP A 68 -5.80 -9.11 3.61
C ASP A 68 -4.95 -8.45 4.70
N VAL A 69 -3.63 -8.41 4.51
CA VAL A 69 -2.72 -7.69 5.43
C VAL A 69 -3.10 -6.21 5.53
N ILE A 70 -3.41 -5.55 4.42
CA ILE A 70 -3.74 -4.11 4.39
C ILE A 70 -5.09 -3.82 5.05
N TYR A 71 -6.12 -4.63 4.79
CA TYR A 71 -7.48 -4.31 5.20
C TYR A 71 -7.91 -4.99 6.51
N ASN A 72 -7.39 -6.19 6.77
CA ASN A 72 -7.80 -7.07 7.87
C ASN A 72 -6.65 -7.38 8.86
N ASN A 73 -5.47 -6.76 8.69
CA ASN A 73 -4.27 -6.99 9.50
C ASN A 73 -3.80 -8.46 9.49
N GLY A 74 -4.04 -9.19 8.40
CA GLY A 74 -3.69 -10.61 8.30
C GLY A 74 -4.60 -11.53 9.14
N ASN A 75 -5.76 -11.03 9.56
CA ASN A 75 -6.77 -11.81 10.29
C ASN A 75 -7.90 -12.32 9.37
N GLY A 76 -7.85 -12.03 8.06
CA GLY A 76 -8.73 -12.72 7.13
C GLY A 76 -8.22 -14.14 6.95
N LYS A 77 -9.13 -15.07 7.17
CA LYS A 77 -8.92 -16.52 7.18
C LYS A 77 -8.28 -17.07 5.92
#